data_AF-A0AAW7ARF1-F1
#
_entry.id   AF-A0AAW7ARF1-F1
#
_cell.length_a   1.000
_cell.length_b   1.000
_cell.length_c   1.000
_cell.angle_alpha   90.00
_cell.angle_beta   90.00
_cell.angle_gamma   90.00
#
_symmetry.space_group_name_H-M   'P 1'
#
loop_
_entity.id
_entity.type
_entity.pdbx_description
1 polymer ?
#
loop_
_entity_poly.entity_id
_entity_poly.type
_entity_poly.pdbx_seq_one_letter_code
_entity_poly.pdbx_strand_id
1 'polypeptide(L)'
;MECTVQISAFGSVSGEAVQRVVALWRDMYAADWLRNATGGVMAPLYASEPRQTGFINSDKQYEDNWTADLKFQVNFTVSTPQDFAQSITVDLREVDASFPSPKE
;
A
#
# COMPACT_ATOMS: atom_id res chain seq x y z
N MET A 1 1.73 -13.76 -1.15
CA MET A 1 0.66 -13.34 -2.09
C MET A 1 1.30 -12.69 -3.30
N GLU A 2 0.82 -12.92 -4.53
CA GLU A 2 1.27 -12.18 -5.72
C GLU A 2 0.45 -10.89 -5.84
N CYS A 3 1.13 -9.76 -6.03
CA CYS A 3 0.52 -8.47 -6.33
C CYS A 3 0.99 -7.99 -7.71
N THR A 4 0.11 -7.26 -8.40
CA THR A 4 0.37 -6.69 -9.73
C THR A 4 0.18 -5.19 -9.66
N VAL A 5 1.16 -4.44 -10.13
CA VAL A 5 1.05 -2.99 -10.32
C VAL A 5 1.32 -2.68 -11.77
N GLN A 6 0.40 -1.94 -12.38
CA GLN A 6 0.58 -1.43 -13.73
C GLN A 6 1.30 -0.08 -13.67
N ILE A 7 2.36 0.06 -14.46
CA ILE A 7 3.02 1.34 -14.71
C ILE A 7 2.62 1.86 -16.08
N SER A 8 2.48 3.18 -16.19
CA SER A 8 2.16 3.88 -17.45
C SER A 8 3.10 5.06 -17.61
N ALA A 9 3.68 5.22 -18.79
CA ALA A 9 4.50 6.36 -19.15
C ALA A 9 3.91 7.06 -20.38
N PHE A 10 4.01 8.39 -20.41
CA PHE A 10 3.45 9.25 -21.45
C PHE A 10 4.56 10.06 -22.13
N GLY A 11 4.38 10.35 -23.42
CA GLY A 11 5.29 11.18 -24.22
C GLY A 11 6.20 10.39 -25.16
N SER A 12 7.06 11.10 -25.89
CA SER A 12 7.82 10.55 -27.03
C SER A 12 8.86 9.48 -26.67
N VAL A 13 9.33 9.44 -25.42
CA VAL A 13 10.33 8.47 -24.92
C VAL A 13 9.69 7.41 -24.02
N SER A 14 8.35 7.38 -23.94
CA SER A 14 7.59 6.50 -23.04
C SER A 14 7.91 5.02 -23.24
N GLY A 15 8.04 4.55 -24.49
CA GLY A 15 8.36 3.16 -24.80
C GLY A 15 9.73 2.74 -24.25
N GLU A 16 10.76 3.56 -24.46
CA GLU A 16 12.11 3.27 -23.94
C GLU A 16 12.14 3.29 -22.41
N ALA A 17 11.43 4.25 -21.80
CA ALA A 17 11.34 4.35 -20.35
C ALA A 17 10.71 3.09 -19.73
N VAL A 18 9.57 2.63 -20.26
CA VAL A 18 8.89 1.42 -19.77
C VAL A 18 9.76 0.19 -20.00
N GLN A 19 10.40 0.08 -21.17
CA GLN A 19 11.28 -1.05 -21.47
C GLN A 19 12.51 -1.11 -20.55
N ARG A 20 13.10 0.04 -20.20
CA ARG A 20 14.17 0.11 -19.19
C ARG A 20 13.69 -0.36 -17.82
N VAL A 21 12.50 0.07 -17.39
CA VAL A 21 11.94 -0.36 -16.08
C VAL A 21 11.68 -1.86 -16.06
N VAL A 22 11.08 -2.41 -17.12
CA VAL A 22 10.82 -3.86 -17.25
C VAL A 22 12.12 -4.67 -17.21
N ALA A 23 13.17 -4.21 -17.92
CA ALA A 23 14.47 -4.88 -17.93
C ALA A 23 15.15 -4.86 -16.55
N LEU A 24 15.01 -3.77 -15.80
CA LEU A 24 15.63 -3.59 -14.49
C LEU A 24 14.81 -4.13 -13.32
N TRP A 25 13.56 -4.56 -13.54
CA TRP A 25 12.65 -4.92 -12.45
C TRP A 25 13.20 -5.99 -11.51
N ARG A 26 13.98 -6.94 -12.04
CA ARG A 26 14.61 -8.03 -11.28
C ARG A 26 16.11 -7.86 -11.09
N ASP A 27 16.65 -6.71 -11.43
CA ASP A 27 18.07 -6.44 -11.22
C ASP A 27 18.41 -6.51 -9.72
N MET A 28 19.64 -6.90 -9.39
CA MET A 28 20.08 -7.03 -7.99
C MET A 28 19.89 -5.72 -7.22
N TYR A 29 20.18 -4.59 -7.86
CA TYR A 29 20.00 -3.28 -7.24
C TYR A 29 18.52 -2.99 -6.95
N ALA A 30 17.63 -3.29 -7.91
CA ALA A 30 16.19 -3.07 -7.74
C ALA A 30 15.59 -3.98 -6.65
N ALA A 31 16.02 -5.24 -6.60
CA ALA A 31 15.59 -6.19 -5.58
C ALA A 31 16.04 -5.78 -4.18
N ASP A 32 17.31 -5.37 -4.03
CA ASP A 32 17.84 -4.90 -2.75
C ASP A 32 17.18 -3.59 -2.32
N TRP A 33 16.96 -2.66 -3.25
CA TRP A 33 16.25 -1.41 -2.97
C TRP A 33 14.83 -1.68 -2.47
N LEU A 34 14.06 -2.54 -3.16
CA LEU A 34 12.69 -2.86 -2.76
C LEU A 34 12.64 -3.58 -1.40
N ARG A 35 13.58 -4.49 -1.16
CA ARG A 35 13.72 -5.18 0.14
C ARG A 35 13.97 -4.17 1.26
N ASN A 36 14.88 -3.23 1.06
CA ASN A 36 15.22 -2.23 2.06
C ASN A 36 14.09 -1.22 2.28
N ALA A 37 13.41 -0.78 1.21
CA ALA A 37 12.30 0.17 1.28
C ALA A 37 11.06 -0.40 2.01
N THR A 38 10.86 -1.72 1.96
CA THR A 38 9.66 -2.38 2.50
C THR A 38 9.93 -3.21 3.76
N GLY A 39 11.15 -3.15 4.32
CA GLY A 39 11.53 -3.97 5.48
C GLY A 39 11.52 -5.47 5.20
N GLY A 40 11.72 -5.88 3.93
CA GLY A 40 11.72 -7.27 3.49
C GLY A 40 10.35 -7.88 3.23
N VAL A 41 9.28 -7.09 3.28
CA VAL A 41 7.90 -7.54 3.03
C VAL A 41 7.65 -7.84 1.55
N MET A 42 8.35 -7.14 0.65
CA MET A 42 8.15 -7.26 -0.79
C MET A 42 9.41 -7.73 -1.53
N ALA A 43 9.20 -8.53 -2.58
CA ALA A 43 10.26 -8.98 -3.49
C ALA A 43 9.77 -8.99 -4.95
N PRO A 44 10.58 -8.52 -5.92
CA PRO A 44 10.17 -8.50 -7.34
C PRO A 44 10.15 -9.92 -7.93
N LEU A 45 9.19 -10.20 -8.82
CA LEU A 45 9.00 -11.51 -9.45
C LEU A 45 9.30 -11.50 -10.96
N TYR A 46 8.39 -10.98 -11.77
CA TYR A 46 8.53 -10.84 -13.21
C TYR A 46 7.77 -9.60 -13.67
N ALA A 47 8.07 -9.13 -14.88
CA ALA A 47 7.37 -8.02 -15.50
C ALA A 47 6.75 -8.50 -16.81
N SER A 48 5.57 -7.99 -17.15
CA SER A 48 4.94 -8.25 -18.45
C SER A 48 5.62 -7.44 -19.55
N GLU A 49 5.40 -7.85 -20.80
CA GLU A 49 5.94 -7.14 -21.95
C GLU A 49 5.34 -5.72 -22.03
N PRO A 50 6.16 -4.69 -22.36
CA PRO A 50 5.66 -3.35 -22.63
C PRO A 50 4.63 -3.35 -23.76
N ARG A 51 3.49 -2.69 -23.54
CA ARG A 51 2.42 -2.55 -24.54
C ARG A 51 2.13 -1.09 -24.79
N GLN A 52 2.10 -0.71 -26.07
CA GLN A 52 1.60 0.60 -26.46
C GLN A 52 0.08 0.59 -26.33
N THR A 53 -0.44 1.50 -25.53
CA THR A 53 -1.87 1.67 -25.30
C THR A 53 -2.26 3.06 -25.78
N GLY A 54 -3.25 3.15 -26.67
CA GLY A 54 -3.72 4.44 -27.16
C GLY A 54 -4.31 5.26 -26.01
N PHE A 55 -3.82 6.48 -25.82
CA PHE A 55 -4.42 7.45 -24.91
C PHE A 55 -4.87 8.67 -25.70
N ILE A 56 -6.11 9.09 -25.47
CA ILE A 56 -6.69 10.31 -26.07
C ILE A 56 -6.74 11.35 -24.95
N ASN A 57 -5.99 12.44 -25.12
CA ASN A 57 -5.97 13.51 -24.12
C ASN A 57 -7.25 14.37 -24.19
N SER A 58 -7.38 15.33 -23.27
CA SER A 58 -8.54 16.23 -23.20
C SER A 58 -8.75 17.07 -24.47
N ASP A 59 -7.69 17.30 -25.24
CA ASP A 59 -7.70 18.04 -26.51
C ASP A 59 -7.96 17.14 -27.74
N LYS A 60 -8.34 15.87 -27.51
CA LYS A 60 -8.60 14.85 -28.55
C LYS A 60 -7.39 14.54 -29.45
N GLN A 61 -6.18 14.75 -28.96
CA GLN A 61 -4.96 14.34 -29.64
C GLN A 61 -4.50 12.98 -29.12
N TYR A 62 -3.95 12.17 -30.03
CA TYR A 62 -3.31 10.92 -29.67
C TYR A 62 -1.97 11.20 -28.99
N GLU A 63 -1.78 10.62 -27.81
CA GLU A 63 -0.53 10.67 -27.09
C GLU A 63 0.10 9.29 -27.01
N ASP A 64 1.43 9.25 -27.11
CA ASP A 64 2.20 8.02 -26.91
C ASP A 64 2.12 7.61 -25.44
N ASN A 65 1.46 6.50 -25.18
CA ASN A 65 1.35 5.89 -23.87
C ASN A 65 1.79 4.43 -23.94
N TRP A 66 2.74 4.09 -23.08
CA TRP A 66 3.25 2.73 -22.93
C TRP A 66 3.01 2.23 -21.51
N THR A 67 2.59 0.98 -21.40
CA THR A 67 2.25 0.34 -20.13
C THR A 67 2.96 -0.99 -19.96
N ALA A 68 3.22 -1.37 -18.71
CA ALA A 68 3.69 -2.70 -18.36
C ALA A 68 3.20 -3.09 -16.96
N ASP A 69 3.06 -4.39 -16.70
CA ASP A 69 2.64 -4.91 -15.41
C ASP A 69 3.85 -5.44 -14.65
N LEU A 70 4.10 -4.90 -13.48
CA LEU A 70 5.14 -5.34 -12.57
C LEU A 70 4.53 -6.26 -11.52
N LYS A 71 5.07 -7.47 -11.41
CA LYS A 71 4.64 -8.47 -10.44
C LYS A 71 5.64 -8.56 -9.29
N PHE A 72 5.11 -8.64 -8.08
CA PHE A 72 5.90 -8.81 -6.86
C PHE A 72 5.17 -9.68 -5.85
N GLN A 73 5.96 -10.35 -5.02
CA GLN A 73 5.46 -11.06 -3.87
C GLN A 73 5.33 -10.11 -2.69
N VAL A 74 4.21 -10.19 -1.97
CA VAL A 74 3.97 -9.49 -0.71
C VAL A 74 3.73 -10.51 0.38
N ASN A 75 4.50 -10.39 1.46
CA ASN A 75 4.41 -11.23 2.67
C ASN A 75 4.11 -10.33 3.88
N PHE A 76 2.83 -10.01 4.09
CA PHE A 76 2.41 -9.21 5.24
C PHE A 76 1.58 -10.06 6.21
N THR A 77 1.68 -9.74 7.50
CA THR A 77 0.90 -10.38 8.56
C THR A 77 0.00 -9.31 9.18
N VAL A 78 -1.31 -9.57 9.21
CA VAL A 78 -2.27 -8.72 9.92
C VAL A 78 -2.55 -9.36 11.27
N SER A 79 -2.29 -8.63 12.34
CA SER A 79 -2.67 -9.02 13.70
C SER A 79 -3.64 -7.99 14.28
N THR A 80 -4.76 -8.46 14.81
CA THR A 80 -5.70 -7.62 15.56
C THR A 80 -5.59 -7.97 17.04
N PRO A 81 -5.29 -7.02 17.94
CA PRO A 81 -5.38 -7.27 19.37
C PRO A 81 -6.83 -7.54 19.76
N GLN A 82 -7.05 -8.58 20.57
CA GLN A 82 -8.36 -8.90 21.13
C GLN A 82 -8.44 -8.37 22.56
N ASP A 83 -9.29 -7.37 22.77
CA ASP A 83 -9.56 -6.84 24.10
C ASP A 83 -10.79 -7.55 24.70
N PHE A 84 -10.63 -8.14 25.89
CA PHE A 84 -11.72 -8.65 26.71
C PHE A 84 -11.94 -7.72 27.90
N ALA A 85 -13.17 -7.61 28.40
CA ALA A 85 -13.46 -6.93 29.66
C ALA A 85 -12.87 -7.74 30.82
N GLN A 86 -11.62 -7.44 31.20
CA GLN A 86 -10.86 -8.25 32.17
C GLN A 86 -11.33 -8.04 33.62
N SER A 87 -11.99 -6.93 33.95
CA SER A 87 -12.61 -6.72 35.26
C SER A 87 -13.59 -5.56 35.24
N ILE A 88 -14.73 -5.72 35.92
CA ILE A 88 -15.65 -4.63 36.26
C ILE A 88 -15.43 -4.26 37.73
N THR A 89 -15.03 -3.02 37.99
CA THR A 89 -14.98 -2.50 39.36
C THR A 89 -16.38 -2.02 39.73
N VAL A 90 -17.07 -2.77 40.56
CA VAL A 90 -18.39 -2.42 41.09
C VAL A 90 -18.19 -1.71 42.42
N ASP A 91 -18.32 -0.38 42.42
CA ASP A 91 -18.38 0.40 43.65
C ASP A 91 -19.85 0.51 44.10
N LEU A 92 -20.13 0.01 45.29
CA LEU A 92 -21.43 0.19 45.95
C LEU A 92 -21.47 1.56 46.61
N ARG A 93 -22.41 2.41 46.19
CA ARG A 93 -22.68 3.70 46.82
C ARG A 93 -23.94 3.57 47.66
N GLU A 94 -23.78 3.66 48.97
CA GLU A 94 -24.89 3.65 49.92
C GLU A 94 -25.82 4.84 49.67
N VAL A 95 -27.12 4.58 49.47
CA VAL A 95 -28.16 5.61 49.25
C VAL A 95 -28.61 6.28 50.56
N ASP A 96 -28.21 5.74 51.71
CA ASP A 96 -28.68 6.17 53.03
C ASP A 96 -27.67 7.04 53.81
N ALA A 97 -26.79 7.74 53.10
CA ALA A 97 -25.97 8.80 53.70
C ALA A 97 -26.70 10.14 53.55
N SER A 98 -27.45 10.53 54.58
CA SER A 98 -27.92 11.91 54.74
C SER A 98 -26.72 12.84 54.93
N PHE A 99 -26.37 13.58 53.89
CA PHE A 99 -25.37 14.65 53.99
C PHE A 99 -26.00 15.84 54.72
N PRO A 100 -25.41 16.36 55.81
CA PRO A 100 -25.87 17.62 56.37
C PRO A 100 -25.63 18.73 55.35
N SER A 101 -26.68 19.53 55.08
CA SER A 101 -26.60 20.67 54.18
C SER A 101 -25.46 21.62 54.59
N PRO A 102 -24.65 22.13 53.65
CA PRO A 102 -23.64 23.14 53.95
C PRO A 102 -24.32 24.35 54.62
N LYS A 103 -23.81 24.77 55.78
CA LYS A 103 -24.22 26.03 56.41
C LYS A 103 -23.61 27.17 55.59
N GLU A 104 -24.44 28.18 55.31
CA GLU A 104 -24.14 29.42 54.57
C GLU A 104 -22.84 30.11 55.03
#